data_AF-A0A544V0W1-F1
#
_entry.id   AF-A0A544V0W1-F1
#
_cell.length_a   1.000
_cell.length_b   1.000
_cell.length_c   1.000
_cell.angle_alpha   90.00
_cell.angle_beta   90.00
_cell.angle_gamma   90.00
#
_symmetry.space_group_name_H-M   'P 1'
#
loop_
_entity.id
_entity.type
_entity.pdbx_description
1 polymer ?
#
loop_
_entity_poly.entity_id
_entity_poly.type
_entity_poly.pdbx_seq_one_letter_code
_entity_poly.pdbx_strand_id
1 'polypeptide(L)'
;MKKKVIIIVSLLVVFILLHSTPSMALRTHIFLMGYPKVAISSGIIEDKEHNAVDQDKFAALNAKAYTLTDPPIEKATHGELRNFLVRKFGFLHFAEYYVDT
;
A
#
# COMPACT_ATOMS: atom_id res chain seq x y z
N MET A 1 26.19 -18.30 -14.82
CA MET A 1 25.33 -18.74 -13.71
C MET A 1 25.38 -17.77 -12.52
N LYS A 2 26.55 -17.48 -11.94
CA LYS A 2 26.70 -16.53 -10.81
C LYS A 2 26.03 -15.16 -11.02
N LYS A 3 26.21 -14.53 -12.20
CA LYS A 3 25.58 -13.22 -12.53
C LYS A 3 24.05 -13.28 -12.53
N LYS A 4 23.45 -14.37 -13.03
CA LYS A 4 21.98 -14.56 -13.04
C LYS A 4 21.45 -14.71 -11.61
N VAL A 5 22.16 -15.46 -10.77
CA VAL A 5 21.81 -15.62 -9.35
C VAL A 5 21.86 -14.28 -8.62
N ILE A 6 22.91 -13.47 -8.85
CA ILE A 6 23.02 -12.13 -8.26
C ILE A 6 21.82 -11.27 -8.64
N ILE A 7 21.45 -11.23 -9.93
CA ILE A 7 20.30 -10.43 -10.40
C ILE A 7 18.99 -10.89 -9.72
N ILE A 8 18.75 -12.20 -9.64
CA ILE A 8 17.54 -12.74 -9.01
C ILE A 8 17.50 -12.37 -7.52
N VAL A 9 18.61 -12.54 -6.81
CA VAL A 9 18.69 -12.19 -5.38
C VAL A 9 18.50 -10.69 -5.18
N SER A 10 19.09 -9.85 -6.02
CA SER A 10 18.88 -8.39 -5.96
C SER A 10 17.42 -8.01 -6.16
N LEU A 11 16.72 -8.61 -7.13
CA LEU A 11 15.30 -8.36 -7.35
C LEU A 11 14.43 -8.81 -6.17
N LEU A 12 14.74 -9.97 -5.57
CA LEU A 12 14.04 -10.45 -4.38
C LEU A 12 14.23 -9.52 -3.19
N VAL A 13 15.45 -9.01 -2.97
CA VAL A 13 15.72 -8.03 -1.90
C VAL A 13 14.93 -6.75 -2.14
N VAL A 14 14.91 -6.21 -3.35
CA VAL A 14 14.11 -5.03 -3.69
C VAL A 14 12.62 -5.30 -3.45
N PHE A 15 12.10 -6.43 -3.91
CA PHE A 15 10.71 -6.81 -3.70
C PHE A 15 10.35 -6.86 -2.21
N ILE A 16 11.21 -7.47 -1.39
CA ILE A 16 11.01 -7.52 0.07
C ILE A 16 11.02 -6.13 0.67
N LEU A 17 11.97 -5.25 0.30
CA LEU A 17 12.03 -3.88 0.81
C LEU A 17 10.77 -3.09 0.49
N LEU A 18 10.27 -3.20 -0.74
CA LEU A 18 9.04 -2.53 -1.20
C LEU A 18 7.78 -2.99 -0.44
N HIS A 19 7.78 -4.17 0.17
CA HIS A 19 6.63 -4.72 0.92
C HIS A 19 6.94 -4.91 2.41
N SER A 20 8.07 -4.40 2.89
CA SER A 20 8.57 -4.66 4.26
C SER A 20 7.78 -3.96 5.36
N THR A 21 7.12 -2.85 5.03
CA THR A 21 6.31 -2.04 5.96
C THR A 21 5.02 -1.61 5.29
N PRO A 22 3.96 -1.26 6.05
CA PRO A 22 2.71 -0.77 5.48
C PRO A 22 2.91 0.46 4.58
N SER A 23 3.74 1.40 5.04
CA SER A 23 4.07 2.62 4.28
C SER A 23 4.74 2.28 2.94
N MET A 24 5.72 1.37 2.93
CA MET A 24 6.38 1.00 1.68
C MET A 24 5.43 0.31 0.70
N ALA A 25 4.62 -0.63 1.19
CA ALA A 25 3.65 -1.34 0.35
C ALA A 25 2.64 -0.37 -0.28
N LEU A 26 2.15 0.60 0.49
CA LEU A 26 1.20 1.60 0.04
C LEU A 26 1.83 2.54 -1.01
N ARG A 27 3.06 3.01 -0.77
CA ARG A 27 3.80 3.80 -1.77
C ARG A 27 4.06 3.03 -3.05
N THR A 28 4.45 1.76 -2.94
CA THR A 28 4.64 0.88 -4.10
C THR A 28 3.34 0.71 -4.87
N HIS A 29 2.22 0.47 -4.20
CA HIS A 29 0.91 0.36 -4.85
C HIS A 29 0.54 1.65 -5.60
N ILE A 30 0.63 2.82 -4.95
CA ILE A 30 0.32 4.13 -5.56
C ILE A 30 1.25 4.41 -6.75
N PHE A 31 2.52 4.05 -6.64
CA PHE A 31 3.47 4.18 -7.75
C PHE A 31 3.05 3.32 -8.94
N LEU A 32 2.69 2.05 -8.70
CA LEU A 32 2.25 1.12 -9.73
C LEU A 32 0.88 1.49 -10.33
N MET A 33 0.02 2.17 -9.59
CA MET A 33 -1.23 2.77 -10.10
C MET A 33 -1.00 3.95 -11.04
N GLY A 34 0.24 4.45 -11.18
CA GLY A 34 0.57 5.56 -12.07
C GLY A 34 0.63 6.93 -11.41
N TYR A 35 0.72 6.99 -10.07
CA TYR A 35 0.86 8.24 -9.32
C TYR A 35 2.22 8.36 -8.60
N PRO A 36 3.35 8.31 -9.34
CA PRO A 36 4.68 8.25 -8.73
C PRO A 36 5.02 9.48 -7.89
N LYS A 37 4.55 10.67 -8.27
CA LYS A 37 4.73 11.90 -7.50
C LYS A 37 4.08 11.76 -6.11
N VAL A 38 2.82 11.34 -6.08
CA VAL A 38 2.04 11.15 -4.86
C VAL A 38 2.64 10.06 -3.98
N ALA A 39 3.08 8.94 -4.56
CA ALA A 39 3.76 7.87 -3.83
C ALA A 39 4.99 8.35 -3.04
N ILE A 40 5.67 9.38 -3.52
CA ILE A 40 6.88 9.91 -2.89
C ILE A 40 6.55 11.05 -1.92
N SER A 41 5.62 11.95 -2.28
CA SER A 41 5.37 13.20 -1.55
C SER A 41 4.23 13.13 -0.53
N SER A 42 3.28 12.21 -0.69
CA SER A 42 2.09 12.17 0.16
C SER A 42 2.43 11.59 1.54
N GLY A 43 1.84 12.21 2.58
CA GLY A 43 1.82 11.65 3.91
C GLY A 43 0.89 10.44 3.98
N ILE A 44 1.22 9.49 4.84
CA ILE A 44 0.43 8.28 5.08
C ILE A 44 0.13 8.26 6.57
N ILE A 45 -1.16 8.28 6.92
CA ILE A 45 -1.62 8.23 8.31
C ILE A 45 -2.53 7.01 8.51
N GLU A 46 -2.53 6.45 9.72
CA GLU A 46 -3.50 5.40 10.06
C GLU A 46 -4.90 5.99 10.11
N ASP A 47 -5.84 5.30 9.47
CA ASP A 47 -7.24 5.71 9.42
C ASP A 47 -7.98 5.22 10.68
N LYS A 48 -7.97 6.02 11.74
CA LYS A 48 -8.50 5.58 13.04
C LYS A 48 -10.00 5.30 13.01
N GLU A 49 -10.75 6.01 12.17
CA GLU A 49 -12.21 5.88 12.09
C GLU A 49 -12.57 4.55 11.42
N HIS A 50 -12.07 4.28 10.22
CA HIS A 50 -12.33 3.00 9.55
C HIS A 50 -11.76 1.81 10.32
N ASN A 51 -10.58 1.95 10.93
CA ASN A 51 -10.02 0.87 11.76
C ASN A 51 -10.85 0.57 13.02
N ALA A 52 -11.62 1.53 13.53
CA ALA A 52 -12.52 1.32 14.67
C ALA A 52 -13.88 0.75 14.23
N VAL A 53 -14.44 1.27 13.13
CA VAL A 53 -15.74 0.86 12.61
C VAL A 53 -15.69 -0.56 12.02
N ASP A 54 -14.66 -0.86 11.23
CA ASP A 54 -14.46 -2.15 10.55
C ASP A 54 -13.48 -3.07 11.28
N GLN A 55 -13.29 -2.88 12.59
CA GLN A 55 -12.25 -3.57 13.37
C GLN A 55 -12.28 -5.09 13.18
N ASP A 56 -13.45 -5.72 13.29
CA ASP A 56 -13.58 -7.19 13.16
C ASP A 56 -13.26 -7.68 11.75
N LYS A 57 -13.71 -6.92 10.73
CA LYS A 57 -13.43 -7.19 9.31
C LYS A 57 -11.94 -7.09 9.04
N PHE A 58 -11.27 -6.05 9.51
CA PHE A 58 -9.84 -5.85 9.29
C PHE A 58 -8.99 -6.83 10.08
N ALA A 59 -9.41 -7.21 11.29
CA ALA A 59 -8.77 -8.26 12.07
C ALA A 59 -8.81 -9.61 11.34
N ALA A 60 -9.96 -9.99 10.77
CA ALA A 60 -10.11 -11.23 9.99
C ALA A 60 -9.20 -11.25 8.74
N LEU A 61 -8.91 -10.08 8.16
CA LEU A 61 -8.05 -9.93 6.99
C LEU A 61 -6.57 -9.68 7.34
N ASN A 62 -6.22 -9.62 8.63
CA ASN A 62 -4.92 -9.18 9.12
C ASN A 62 -4.48 -7.85 8.47
N ALA A 63 -5.38 -6.87 8.50
CA ALA A 63 -5.28 -5.64 7.74
C ALA A 63 -5.47 -4.39 8.62
N LYS A 64 -5.08 -3.24 8.08
CA LYS A 64 -5.34 -1.91 8.65
C LYS A 64 -5.58 -0.90 7.54
N ALA A 65 -6.51 0.02 7.77
CA ALA A 65 -6.79 1.14 6.87
C ALA A 65 -5.81 2.30 7.10
N TYR A 66 -5.43 2.95 6.01
CA TYR A 66 -4.55 4.11 5.96
C TYR A 66 -5.11 5.15 4.99
N THR A 67 -4.84 6.42 5.27
CA THR A 67 -5.29 7.58 4.51
C THR A 67 -4.09 8.33 3.95
N LEU A 68 -4.20 8.78 2.70
CA LEU A 68 -3.27 9.75 2.10
C LEU A 68 -3.62 11.18 2.50
N THR A 69 -2.61 11.97 2.86
CA THR A 69 -2.81 13.40 3.17
C THR A 69 -3.04 14.23 1.91
N ASP A 70 -2.41 13.83 0.80
CA ASP A 70 -2.54 14.44 -0.52
C ASP A 70 -2.88 13.32 -1.53
N PRO A 71 -4.18 12.98 -1.71
CA PRO A 71 -4.59 11.86 -2.55
C PRO A 71 -4.56 12.23 -4.05
N PRO A 72 -4.28 11.27 -4.95
CA PRO A 72 -4.47 11.48 -6.37
C PRO A 72 -5.95 11.48 -6.74
N ILE A 73 -6.30 12.25 -7.77
CA ILE A 73 -7.61 12.19 -8.41
C ILE A 73 -7.53 11.20 -9.56
N GLU A 74 -8.40 10.19 -9.54
CA GLU A 74 -8.50 9.21 -10.61
C GLU A 74 -9.12 9.84 -11.86
N LYS A 75 -8.44 9.74 -13.00
CA LYS A 75 -8.87 10.39 -14.25
C LYS A 75 -10.23 9.91 -14.77
N ALA A 76 -10.57 8.65 -14.55
CA ALA A 76 -11.78 8.04 -15.09
C ALA A 76 -13.02 8.41 -14.27
N THR A 77 -12.93 8.30 -12.94
CA THR A 77 -14.05 8.49 -12.01
C THR A 77 -14.11 9.89 -11.41
N HIS A 78 -13.02 10.66 -11.53
CA HIS A 78 -12.80 11.91 -10.79
C HIS A 78 -12.86 11.72 -9.26
N GLY A 79 -12.74 10.50 -8.77
CA GLY A 79 -12.71 10.18 -7.34
C GLY A 79 -11.33 10.40 -6.72
N GLU A 80 -11.31 10.74 -5.43
CA GLU A 80 -10.09 10.79 -4.64
C GLU A 80 -9.67 9.39 -4.21
N LEU A 81 -8.47 8.96 -4.60
CA LEU A 81 -7.88 7.71 -4.13
C LEU A 81 -7.23 7.93 -2.76
N ARG A 82 -8.06 8.13 -1.74
CA ARG A 82 -7.62 8.58 -0.42
C ARG A 82 -7.36 7.45 0.57
N ASN A 83 -8.25 6.46 0.63
CA ASN A 83 -8.23 5.40 1.63
C ASN A 83 -7.73 4.09 1.04
N PHE A 84 -6.89 3.39 1.78
CA PHE A 84 -6.30 2.13 1.36
C PHE A 84 -6.26 1.14 2.52
N LEU A 85 -6.49 -0.12 2.20
CA LEU A 85 -6.34 -1.21 3.13
C LEU A 85 -4.97 -1.85 2.93
N VAL A 86 -4.20 -2.01 4.00
CA VAL A 86 -2.92 -2.72 3.96
C VAL A 86 -3.04 -4.04 4.71
N ARG A 87 -2.90 -5.14 3.98
CA ARG A 87 -2.93 -6.51 4.50
C ARG A 87 -1.53 -7.01 4.78
N LYS A 88 -1.37 -7.80 5.84
CA LYS A 88 -0.11 -8.45 6.20
C LYS A 88 -0.15 -9.94 5.92
N PHE A 89 0.79 -10.42 5.11
CA PHE A 89 1.02 -11.84 4.82
C PHE A 89 2.43 -12.23 5.26
N GLY A 90 2.55 -12.95 6.37
CA GLY A 90 3.84 -13.21 7.01
C GLY A 90 4.50 -11.88 7.44
N PHE A 91 5.67 -11.57 6.87
CA PHE A 91 6.37 -10.30 7.12
C PHE A 91 6.17 -9.25 6.01
N LEU A 92 5.45 -9.60 4.94
CA LEU A 92 5.18 -8.70 3.81
C LEU A 92 3.82 -8.01 3.97
N HIS A 93 3.73 -6.81 3.43
CA HIS A 93 2.54 -5.96 3.44
C HIS A 93 2.11 -5.67 2.01
N PHE A 94 0.81 -5.64 1.77
CA PHE A 94 0.24 -5.37 0.45
C PHE A 94 -0.91 -4.39 0.59
N ALA A 95 -0.91 -3.35 -0.23
CA ALA A 95 -1.95 -2.33 -0.21
C ALA A 95 -2.96 -2.56 -1.35
N GLU A 96 -4.21 -2.20 -1.07
CA GLU A 96 -5.30 -2.13 -2.03
C GLU A 96 -6.17 -0.91 -1.73
N TYR A 97 -6.80 -0.35 -2.77
CA TYR A 97 -7.73 0.76 -2.60
C TYR A 97 -8.94 0.32 -1.76
N TYR A 98 -9.29 1.11 -0.74
CA TYR A 98 -10.41 0.82 0.15
C TYR A 98 -11.61 1.67 -0.26
N VAL A 99 -12.70 1.00 -0.63
CA VAL A 99 -14.00 1.62 -0.89
C VAL A 99 -14.91 1.32 0.29
N ASP A 100 -15.37 2.38 0.96
CA ASP A 100 -16.44 2.25 1.95
C ASP A 100 -17.69 1.70 1.26
N THR A 101 -18.16 0.56 1.77
CA THR A 101 -19.32 -0.18 1.23
C THR A 101 -20.42 -0.25 2.26
#